data_AF-A0A059CXI1-F1
#
_entry.id   AF-A0A059CXI1-F1
#
_cell.length_a   1.000
_cell.length_b   1.000
_cell.length_c   1.000
_cell.angle_alpha   90.00
_cell.angle_beta   90.00
_cell.angle_gamma   90.00
#
_symmetry.space_group_name_H-M   'P 1'
#
loop_
_entity.id
_entity.type
_entity.pdbx_description
1 polymer ?
#
loop_
_entity_poly.entity_id
_entity_poly.type
_entity_poly.pdbx_seq_one_letter_code
_entity_poly.pdbx_strand_id
1 'polypeptide(L)'
;MGCLKEERNALLVIEATFNHLNGSYLPSWREGNGDCCYWEGVVCDNTTSRATQLYLNSTRRGKFGVRKWEAPWPWVIRASFFLPL
;
A
#
# COMPACT_ATOMS: atom_id res chain seq x y z
N MET A 1 2.63 -4.52 18.31
CA MET A 1 3.20 -5.61 17.50
C MET A 1 3.63 -4.93 16.24
N GLY A 2 4.94 -4.70 16.10
CA GLY A 2 5.48 -3.73 15.16
C GLY A 2 6.12 -4.39 13.96
N CYS A 3 5.85 -3.88 12.76
CA CYS A 3 6.58 -4.27 11.58
C CYS A 3 7.99 -3.64 11.51
N LEU A 4 8.89 -4.25 10.75
CA LEU A 4 10.26 -3.78 10.58
C LEU A 4 10.31 -2.45 9.82
N LYS A 5 11.41 -1.70 10.00
CA LYS A 5 11.62 -0.43 9.28
C LYS A 5 11.62 -0.63 7.77
N GLU A 6 12.18 -1.74 7.32
CA GLU A 6 12.27 -2.14 5.92
C GLU A 6 10.88 -2.45 5.36
N GLU A 7 10.07 -3.21 6.10
CA GLU A 7 8.68 -3.52 5.74
C GLU A 7 7.84 -2.24 5.65
N ARG A 8 7.95 -1.36 6.64
CA ARG A 8 7.29 -0.05 6.64
C ARG A 8 7.69 0.79 5.43
N ASN A 9 8.98 0.88 5.13
CA ASN A 9 9.48 1.66 4.00
C ASN A 9 8.98 1.09 2.66
N ALA A 10 9.00 -0.24 2.49
CA ALA A 10 8.49 -0.89 1.28
C ALA A 10 6.99 -0.60 1.07
N LEU A 11 6.20 -0.66 2.14
CA LEU A 11 4.78 -0.31 2.10
C LEU A 11 4.56 1.18 1.76
N LEU A 12 5.34 2.11 2.30
CA LEU A 12 5.23 3.54 1.91
C LEU A 12 5.58 3.78 0.43
N VAL A 13 6.51 3.01 -0.14
CA VAL A 13 6.79 3.06 -1.58
C VAL A 13 5.60 2.54 -2.37
N ILE A 14 4.97 1.45 -1.93
CA ILE A 14 3.72 0.94 -2.54
C ILE A 14 2.66 2.05 -2.51
N GLU A 15 2.40 2.66 -1.35
CA GLU A 15 1.41 3.75 -1.21
C GLU A 15 1.65 4.91 -2.19
N ALA A 16 2.91 5.32 -2.38
CA ALA A 16 3.26 6.38 -3.31
C ALA A 16 2.92 6.03 -4.77
N THR A 17 2.96 4.74 -5.14
CA THR A 17 2.52 4.29 -6.48
C THR A 17 1.01 4.42 -6.69
N PHE A 18 0.22 4.40 -5.61
CA PHE A 18 -1.24 4.59 -5.69
C PHE A 18 -1.62 6.07 -5.77
N ASN A 19 -0.86 6.97 -5.12
CA ASN A 19 -1.19 8.39 -5.00
C ASN A 19 -0.72 9.28 -6.16
N HIS A 20 -1.00 8.85 -7.39
CA HIS A 20 -0.74 9.67 -8.58
C HIS A 20 -1.75 10.84 -8.71
N LEU A 21 -1.26 12.04 -9.00
CA LEU A 21 -1.98 13.27 -9.42
C LEU A 21 -2.96 13.99 -8.47
N ASN A 22 -3.40 13.40 -7.35
CA ASN A 22 -4.18 14.02 -6.22
C ASN A 22 -5.04 12.99 -5.47
N GLY A 23 -4.68 11.71 -5.51
CA GLY A 23 -5.32 10.68 -4.69
C GLY A 23 -4.84 10.77 -3.24
N SER A 24 -5.76 10.55 -2.29
CA SER A 24 -5.41 10.08 -0.95
C SER A 24 -5.99 8.67 -0.82
N TYR A 25 -5.27 7.73 -1.42
CA TYR A 25 -5.50 6.31 -1.30
C TYR A 25 -4.65 5.79 -0.14
N LEU A 26 -5.21 4.86 0.65
CA LEU A 26 -4.59 4.31 1.87
C LEU A 26 -4.33 5.35 2.99
N PRO A 27 -5.35 6.11 3.44
CA PRO A 27 -5.18 7.18 4.43
C PRO A 27 -4.61 6.68 5.77
N SER A 28 -4.94 5.45 6.17
CA SER A 28 -4.45 4.82 7.41
C SER A 28 -2.94 4.58 7.42
N TRP A 29 -2.27 4.59 6.26
CA TRP A 29 -0.83 4.32 6.16
C TRP A 29 0.04 5.53 6.52
N ARG A 30 -0.57 6.71 6.68
CA ARG A 30 0.09 7.93 7.17
C ARG A 30 -0.33 8.33 8.57
N GLU A 31 -1.31 7.65 9.16
CA GLU A 31 -1.79 7.93 10.50
C GLU A 31 -0.99 7.14 11.55
N GLY A 32 -0.65 7.79 12.66
CA GLY A 32 -0.09 7.15 13.85
C GLY A 32 1.41 6.81 13.84
N ASN A 33 1.78 5.91 14.74
CA ASN A 33 3.10 5.82 15.37
C ASN A 33 4.15 5.07 14.53
N GLY A 34 3.85 4.79 13.26
CA GLY A 34 4.74 4.06 12.36
C GLY A 34 4.69 2.53 12.49
N ASP A 35 3.71 1.98 13.21
CA ASP A 35 3.46 0.54 13.27
C ASP A 35 2.49 0.14 12.15
N CYS A 36 3.03 -0.45 11.07
CA CYS A 36 2.24 -0.78 9.89
C CYS A 36 1.29 -1.96 10.07
N CYS A 37 1.36 -2.69 11.19
CA CYS A 37 0.39 -3.74 11.49
C CYS A 37 -1.01 -3.19 11.83
N TYR A 38 -1.13 -1.88 12.07
CA TYR A 38 -2.41 -1.19 12.23
C TYR A 38 -2.93 -0.56 10.95
N TRP A 39 -2.17 -0.65 9.85
CA TRP A 39 -2.59 -0.09 8.58
C TRP A 39 -3.67 -0.95 7.94
N GLU A 40 -4.67 -0.28 7.37
CA GLU A 40 -5.76 -0.98 6.68
C GLU A 40 -5.21 -1.84 5.54
N GLY A 41 -5.62 -3.10 5.49
CA GLY A 41 -5.19 -4.06 4.49
C GLY A 41 -3.82 -4.70 4.74
N VAL A 42 -3.09 -4.31 5.79
CA VAL A 42 -1.86 -5.01 6.22
C VAL A 42 -2.22 -6.09 7.23
N VAL A 43 -1.76 -7.31 7.00
CA VAL A 43 -1.89 -8.41 7.97
C VAL A 43 -0.51 -8.79 8.46
N CYS A 44 -0.35 -8.78 9.78
CA CYS A 44 0.87 -9.23 10.43
C CYS A 44 0.68 -10.59 11.08
N ASP A 45 1.75 -11.37 11.11
CA ASP A 45 1.84 -12.56 11.94
C ASP A 45 2.16 -12.15 13.38
N ASN A 46 1.29 -12.50 14.33
CA ASN A 46 1.39 -12.06 15.72
C ASN A 46 2.56 -12.72 16.49
N THR A 47 3.11 -13.82 15.99
CA THR A 47 4.22 -14.53 16.63
C THR A 47 5.56 -13.94 16.23
N THR A 48 5.71 -13.59 14.96
CA THR A 48 6.94 -13.05 14.36
C THR A 48 6.92 -11.53 14.26
N SER A 49 5.77 -10.88 14.50
CA SER A 49 5.54 -9.45 14.29
C SER A 49 5.89 -8.96 12.88
N ARG A 50 5.73 -9.82 11.87
CA ARG A 50 6.07 -9.51 10.48
C ARG A 50 4.84 -9.27 9.64
N ALA A 51 4.90 -8.33 8.70
CA ALA A 51 3.87 -8.19 7.68
C ALA A 51 3.91 -9.41 6.73
N THR A 52 2.81 -10.15 6.64
CA THR A 52 2.74 -11.40 5.85
C THR A 52 1.73 -11.35 4.71
N GLN A 53 0.72 -10.47 4.79
CA GLN A 53 -0.27 -10.32 3.72
C GLN A 53 -0.63 -8.86 3.51
N LEU A 54 -1.03 -8.55 2.27
CA LEU A 54 -1.39 -7.21 1.85
C LEU A 54 -2.62 -7.23 0.95
N TYR A 55 -3.66 -6.50 1.35
CA TYR A 55 -4.93 -6.35 0.62
C TYR A 55 -5.03 -4.94 0.05
N LEU A 56 -4.96 -4.82 -1.29
CA LEU A 56 -5.02 -3.55 -2.05
C LEU A 56 -6.23 -3.49 -2.99
N ASN A 57 -7.23 -4.35 -2.77
CA ASN A 57 -8.43 -4.37 -3.59
C ASN A 57 -9.26 -3.10 -3.37
N SER A 58 -9.86 -2.58 -4.44
CA SER A 58 -10.74 -1.40 -4.40
C SER A 58 -10.09 -0.11 -3.87
N THR A 59 -8.79 -0.11 -3.59
CA THR A 59 -8.06 1.03 -3.03
C THR A 59 -8.09 2.21 -4.00
N ARG A 60 -7.94 1.95 -5.30
CA ARG A 60 -8.22 2.94 -6.34
C ARG A 60 -9.69 2.87 -6.71
N ARG A 61 -10.54 3.58 -5.97
CA ARG A 61 -11.91 3.86 -6.41
C ARG A 61 -11.78 4.78 -7.62
N GLY A 62 -11.70 4.20 -8.82
CA GLY A 62 -11.67 4.98 -10.05
C GLY A 62 -12.79 6.00 -9.97
N LYS A 63 -12.48 7.29 -10.01
CA LYS A 63 -13.50 8.30 -10.25
C LYS A 63 -14.05 7.95 -11.64
N PHE A 64 -15.23 7.32 -11.68
CA PHE A 64 -16.00 7.03 -12.87
C PHE A 64 -16.46 8.35 -13.51
N GLY A 65 -15.51 9.14 -14.00
CA GLY A 65 -15.72 10.47 -14.57
C GLY A 65 -14.63 10.90 -15.55
N VAL A 66 -13.70 10.00 -15.91
CA VAL A 66 -12.70 10.25 -16.96
C VAL A 66 -13.08 9.47 -18.20
N ARG A 67 -12.92 10.10 -19.37
CA ARG A 67 -13.46 9.64 -20.64
C ARG A 67 -12.95 8.24 -21.00
N LYS A 68 -13.82 7.46 -21.65
CA LYS A 68 -13.72 6.03 -22.03
C LYS A 68 -12.41 5.54 -22.70
N TRP A 69 -11.50 6.44 -23.07
CA TRP A 69 -10.24 6.16 -23.78
C TRP A 69 -8.97 6.41 -22.95
N GLU A 70 -9.10 6.96 -21.73
CA GLU A 70 -8.05 6.90 -20.72
C GLU A 70 -8.32 5.66 -19.88
N ALA A 71 -7.91 4.48 -20.38
CA ALA A 71 -7.97 3.26 -19.60
C ALA A 71 -7.36 3.53 -18.21
N PRO A 72 -7.94 2.98 -17.11
CA PRO A 72 -7.36 3.14 -15.80
C PRO A 72 -5.91 2.67 -15.88
N TRP A 73 -4.96 3.61 -15.76
CA TRP A 73 -3.54 3.30 -15.86
C TRP A 73 -3.25 2.05 -15.04
N PRO A 74 -2.75 0.94 -15.65
CA PRO A 74 -2.40 -0.25 -14.90
C PRO A 74 -1.51 0.16 -13.74
N TRP A 75 -1.89 -0.21 -12.51
CA TRP A 75 -1.01 0.01 -11.38
C TRP A 75 0.17 -0.95 -11.54
N VAL A 76 1.36 -0.40 -11.74
CA VAL A 76 2.59 -1.19 -11.92
C VAL A 76 3.36 -1.11 -10.61
N ILE A 77 3.35 -2.21 -9.85
CA ILE A 77 4.23 -2.38 -8.70
C ILE A 77 5.48 -3.09 -9.19
N ARG A 78 6.66 -2.56 -8.89
CA ARG A 78 7.90 -3.29 -9.17
C ARG A 78 8.02 -4.47 -8.22
N ALA A 79 8.05 -5.69 -8.76
CA ALA A 79 8.22 -6.91 -7.97
C ALA A 79 9.56 -6.93 -7.18
N SER A 80 10.55 -6.14 -7.60
CA SER A 80 11.81 -5.96 -6.87
C SER A 80 11.62 -5.43 -5.44
N PHE A 81 10.46 -4.84 -5.11
CA PHE A 81 10.14 -4.44 -3.75
C PHE A 81 9.91 -5.61 -2.78
N PHE A 82 9.68 -6.83 -3.30
CA PHE A 82 9.44 -8.03 -2.49
C PHE A 82 10.63 -8.99 -2.46
N LEU A 83 11.75 -8.63 -3.11
CA LEU A 83 12.96 -9.42 -3.02
C LEU A 83 13.58 -9.22 -1.62
N PRO A 84 14.01 -10.31 -0.95
CA PRO A 84 14.84 -10.17 0.24
C PRO A 84 16.13 -9.41 -0.14
N LEU A 85 16.53 -8.47 0.72
CA LEU A 85 17.80 -7.73 0.61
C LEU A 85 19.00 -8.69 0.62
#